data_AF-Q2CCM5-F1
#
_entry.id   AF-Q2CCM5-F1
#
_cell.length_a   1.000
_cell.length_b   1.000
_cell.length_c   1.000
_cell.angle_alpha   90.00
_cell.angle_beta   90.00
_cell.angle_gamma   90.00
#
_symmetry.space_group_name_H-M   'P 1'
#
loop_
_entity.id
_entity.type
_entity.pdbx_description
1 polymer ?
#
loop_
_entity_poly.entity_id
_entity_poly.type
_entity_poly.pdbx_seq_one_letter_code
_entity_poly.pdbx_strand_id
1 'polypeptide(L)'
;MLSFLIRTLAMAGGVAGAMALSQYPEFTTQYTQRLAGQIDALETVAADFDATAARSGLTREAALAQMTGTAFLDDRRADMTRTFRRYEALSDSYAALAAASPVERMLMPHRLGDPETVAGTWENFVPALPLSLPGALAAGAGYLAGWSLVGGLLALLLRPLRRPRRLAPRPAAAPGRTEPPLTAPHEGRVEPPLRRPHF
;
A
#
# COMPACT_ATOMS: atom_id res chain seq x y z
N MET A 1 3.25 14.60 -23.30
CA MET A 1 2.20 14.67 -22.25
C MET A 1 1.56 13.32 -21.97
N LEU A 2 1.06 12.59 -22.97
CA LEU A 2 0.42 11.27 -22.77
C LEU A 2 1.30 10.23 -22.06
N SER A 3 2.59 10.12 -22.41
CA SER A 3 3.54 9.21 -21.75
C SER A 3 3.77 9.54 -20.27
N PHE A 4 3.82 10.83 -19.92
CA PHE A 4 3.95 11.27 -18.52
C PHE A 4 2.69 10.89 -17.72
N LEU A 5 1.50 11.12 -18.27
CA LEU A 5 0.23 10.77 -17.61
C LEU A 5 0.12 9.26 -17.35
N ILE A 6 0.43 8.41 -18.34
CA ILE A 6 0.40 6.96 -18.20
C ILE A 6 1.41 6.49 -17.13
N ARG A 7 2.62 7.04 -17.12
CA ARG A 7 3.64 6.69 -16.12
C ARG A 7 3.21 7.09 -14.70
N THR A 8 2.64 8.27 -14.54
CA THR A 8 2.13 8.74 -13.25
C THR A 8 0.96 7.88 -12.77
N LEU A 9 0.03 7.52 -13.65
CA LEU A 9 -1.09 6.64 -13.31
C LEU A 9 -0.63 5.22 -12.97
N ALA A 10 0.32 4.67 -13.72
CA ALA A 10 0.90 3.36 -13.45
C ALA A 10 1.65 3.34 -12.11
N MET A 11 2.40 4.39 -11.77
CA MET A 11 3.03 4.50 -10.45
C MET A 11 1.99 4.66 -9.33
N ALA A 12 0.97 5.49 -9.51
CA ALA A 12 -0.10 5.65 -8.53
C ALA A 12 -0.85 4.33 -8.29
N GLY A 13 -1.18 3.60 -9.36
CA GLY A 13 -1.79 2.28 -9.29
C GLY A 13 -0.88 1.25 -8.62
N GLY A 14 0.41 1.25 -8.95
CA GLY A 14 1.40 0.36 -8.32
C GLY A 14 1.55 0.62 -6.82
N VAL A 15 1.59 1.89 -6.39
CA VAL A 15 1.63 2.25 -4.97
C VAL A 15 0.34 1.85 -4.26
N ALA A 16 -0.83 2.16 -4.84
CA ALA A 16 -2.11 1.78 -4.26
C ALA A 16 -2.26 0.25 -4.13
N GLY A 17 -1.85 -0.49 -5.16
CA GLY A 17 -1.85 -1.96 -5.14
C GLY A 17 -0.89 -2.53 -4.09
N ALA A 18 0.33 -1.99 -4.00
CA ALA A 18 1.30 -2.40 -2.98
C ALA A 18 0.78 -2.12 -1.57
N MET A 19 0.17 -0.95 -1.34
CA MET A 19 -0.45 -0.61 -0.06
C MET A 19 -1.56 -1.60 0.29
N ALA A 20 -2.49 -1.88 -0.63
CA ALA A 20 -3.59 -2.82 -0.38
C ALA A 20 -3.08 -4.24 -0.08
N LEU A 21 -2.19 -4.78 -0.92
CA LEU A 21 -1.66 -6.13 -0.74
C LEU A 21 -0.79 -6.27 0.52
N SER A 22 -0.07 -5.21 0.90
CA SER A 22 0.73 -5.20 2.14
C SER A 22 -0.12 -5.26 3.41
N GLN A 23 -1.44 -5.04 3.32
CA GLN A 23 -2.35 -5.17 4.47
C GLN A 23 -2.75 -6.62 4.77
N TYR A 24 -2.55 -7.55 3.83
CA TYR A 24 -3.00 -8.92 4.00
C TYR A 24 -2.39 -9.63 5.23
N PRO A 25 -1.09 -9.52 5.53
CA PRO A 25 -0.51 -10.09 6.75
C PRO A 25 -1.17 -9.55 8.03
N GLU A 26 -1.52 -8.26 8.05
CA GLU A 26 -2.19 -7.63 9.18
C GLU A 26 -3.63 -8.15 9.33
N PHE A 27 -4.35 -8.30 8.21
CA PHE A 27 -5.69 -8.91 8.19
C PHE A 27 -5.65 -10.33 8.75
N THR A 28 -4.70 -11.16 8.30
CA THR A 28 -4.57 -12.53 8.81
C THR A 28 -4.21 -12.56 10.30
N THR A 29 -3.44 -11.58 10.78
CA THR A 29 -3.11 -11.46 12.20
C THR A 29 -4.35 -11.13 13.03
N GLN A 30 -5.11 -10.10 12.65
CA GLN A 30 -6.35 -9.73 13.34
C GLN A 30 -7.42 -10.82 13.26
N TYR A 31 -7.53 -11.50 12.12
CA TYR A 31 -8.39 -12.68 11.96
C TYR A 31 -8.01 -13.77 12.95
N THR A 32 -6.73 -14.11 13.07
CA THR A 32 -6.26 -15.18 13.96
C THR A 32 -6.51 -14.84 15.43
N GLN A 33 -6.37 -13.57 15.82
CA GLN A 33 -6.70 -13.10 17.16
C GLN A 33 -8.20 -13.20 17.45
N ARG A 34 -9.05 -12.78 16.51
CA ARG A 34 -10.52 -12.88 16.64
C ARG A 34 -11.00 -14.33 16.64
N LEU A 35 -10.34 -15.19 15.86
CA LEU A 35 -10.57 -16.63 15.84
C LEU A 35 -10.31 -17.24 17.22
N ALA A 36 -9.18 -16.89 17.86
CA ALA A 36 -8.85 -17.36 19.21
C ALA A 36 -9.95 -16.98 20.21
N GLY A 37 -10.38 -15.71 20.23
CA GLY A 37 -11.44 -15.28 21.16
C GLY A 37 -12.81 -15.97 20.93
N GLN A 38 -13.14 -16.34 19.68
CA GLN A 38 -14.34 -17.14 19.41
C GLN A 38 -14.19 -18.58 19.88
N ILE A 39 -13.01 -19.18 19.74
CA ILE A 39 -12.71 -20.51 20.26
C ILE A 39 -12.87 -20.53 21.78
N ASP A 40 -12.32 -19.54 22.50
CA ASP A 40 -12.45 -19.44 23.96
C ASP A 40 -13.93 -19.36 24.40
N ALA A 41 -14.75 -18.60 23.68
CA ALA A 41 -16.17 -18.49 23.94
C ALA A 41 -16.92 -19.81 23.70
N LEU A 42 -16.59 -20.51 22.60
CA LEU A 42 -17.18 -21.80 22.27
C LEU A 42 -16.73 -22.91 23.23
N GLU A 43 -15.47 -22.89 23.66
CA GLU A 43 -14.93 -23.79 24.67
C GLU A 43 -15.70 -23.65 25.98
N THR A 44 -15.97 -22.42 26.40
CA THR A 44 -16.76 -22.15 27.62
C THR A 44 -18.14 -22.80 27.54
N VAL A 45 -18.83 -22.68 26.40
CA VAL A 45 -20.15 -23.31 26.18
C VAL A 45 -20.04 -24.84 26.19
N ALA A 46 -19.02 -25.40 25.56
CA ALA A 46 -18.79 -26.85 25.53
C ALA A 46 -18.46 -27.42 26.91
N ALA A 47 -17.60 -26.75 27.67
CA ALA A 47 -17.20 -27.16 29.00
C ALA A 47 -18.38 -27.13 29.99
N ASP A 48 -19.24 -26.11 29.93
CA ASP A 48 -20.42 -26.03 30.79
C ASP A 48 -21.46 -27.13 30.47
N PHE A 49 -21.65 -27.43 29.18
CA PHE A 49 -22.48 -28.54 28.75
C PHE A 49 -21.94 -29.88 29.25
N ASP A 50 -20.64 -30.14 29.07
CA ASP A 50 -20.00 -31.37 29.51
C ASP A 50 -20.02 -31.53 31.03
N ALA A 51 -19.81 -30.45 31.77
CA ALA A 51 -19.93 -30.46 33.22
C ALA A 51 -21.35 -30.83 33.65
N THR A 52 -22.37 -30.35 32.94
CA THR A 52 -23.77 -30.69 33.19
C THR A 52 -24.09 -32.15 32.85
N ALA A 53 -23.57 -32.66 31.73
CA ALA A 53 -23.69 -34.06 31.35
C ALA A 53 -23.02 -34.96 32.40
N ALA A 54 -21.79 -34.64 32.82
CA ALA A 54 -21.02 -35.40 33.80
C ALA A 54 -21.71 -35.45 35.18
N ARG A 55 -22.31 -34.34 35.65
CA ARG A 55 -23.12 -34.33 36.88
C ARG A 55 -24.32 -35.28 36.82
N SER A 56 -24.81 -35.55 35.61
CA SER A 56 -25.91 -36.49 35.36
C SER A 56 -25.42 -37.91 35.03
N GLY A 57 -24.11 -38.16 35.09
CA GLY A 57 -23.51 -39.45 34.73
C GLY A 57 -23.57 -39.78 33.23
N LEU A 58 -23.68 -38.76 32.38
CA LEU A 58 -23.84 -38.90 30.93
C LEU A 58 -22.57 -38.43 30.21
N THR A 59 -22.31 -39.03 29.04
CA THR A 59 -21.41 -38.42 28.05
C THR A 59 -22.12 -37.26 27.35
N ARG A 60 -21.37 -36.43 26.63
CA ARG A 60 -21.92 -35.34 25.81
C ARG A 60 -22.98 -35.86 24.83
N GLU A 61 -22.68 -36.96 24.13
CA GLU A 61 -23.56 -37.55 23.13
C GLU A 61 -24.84 -38.09 23.77
N ALA A 62 -24.71 -38.74 24.93
CA ALA A 62 -25.85 -39.25 25.68
C ALA A 62 -26.73 -38.09 26.21
N ALA A 63 -26.14 -37.00 26.69
CA ALA A 63 -26.86 -35.81 27.12
C ALA A 63 -27.60 -35.14 25.94
N LEU A 64 -26.95 -35.00 24.78
CA LEU A 64 -27.60 -34.50 23.56
C LEU A 64 -28.76 -35.42 23.14
N ALA A 65 -28.62 -36.74 23.24
CA ALA A 65 -29.68 -37.69 22.90
C ALA A 65 -30.92 -37.56 23.81
N GLN A 66 -30.76 -37.06 25.05
CA GLN A 66 -31.87 -36.80 25.97
C GLN A 66 -32.59 -35.47 25.71
N MET A 67 -32.02 -34.57 24.89
CA MET A 67 -32.65 -33.30 24.53
C MET A 67 -33.74 -33.50 23.46
N THR A 68 -34.85 -34.10 23.88
CA THR A 68 -36.01 -34.41 23.04
C THR A 68 -37.32 -34.22 23.80
N GLY A 69 -38.46 -34.37 23.12
CA GLY A 69 -39.80 -34.29 23.71
C GLY A 69 -40.51 -32.95 23.50
N THR A 70 -39.81 -31.92 23.00
CA THR A 70 -40.41 -30.66 22.54
C THR A 70 -39.62 -30.10 21.36
N ALA A 71 -40.27 -29.32 20.48
CA ALA A 71 -39.59 -28.65 19.36
C ALA A 71 -38.42 -27.78 19.83
N PHE A 72 -38.58 -27.07 20.94
CA PHE A 72 -37.51 -26.26 21.54
C PHE A 72 -36.28 -27.10 21.91
N LEU A 73 -36.47 -28.30 22.49
CA LEU A 73 -35.35 -29.16 22.85
C LEU A 73 -34.67 -29.76 21.62
N ASP A 74 -35.43 -30.11 20.58
CA ASP A 74 -34.88 -30.58 19.31
C ASP A 74 -34.05 -29.49 18.61
N ASP A 75 -34.55 -28.26 18.56
CA ASP A 75 -33.82 -27.10 18.03
C ASP A 75 -32.56 -26.84 18.85
N ARG A 76 -32.67 -26.87 20.19
CA ARG A 76 -31.54 -26.65 21.08
C ARG A 76 -30.47 -27.73 20.91
N ARG A 77 -30.86 -28.99 20.70
CA ARG A 77 -29.93 -30.10 20.40
C ARG A 77 -29.20 -29.85 19.08
N ALA A 78 -29.89 -29.41 18.04
CA ALA A 78 -29.29 -29.06 16.76
C ALA A 78 -28.30 -27.89 16.89
N ASP A 79 -28.65 -26.86 17.65
CA ASP A 79 -27.79 -25.70 17.90
C ASP A 79 -26.52 -26.06 18.67
N MET A 80 -26.62 -26.88 19.72
CA MET A 80 -25.43 -27.35 20.45
C MET A 80 -24.55 -28.24 19.58
N THR A 81 -25.14 -29.14 18.79
CA THR A 81 -24.39 -29.96 17.82
C THR A 81 -23.62 -29.11 16.82
N ARG A 82 -24.25 -28.04 16.30
CA ARG A 82 -23.62 -27.08 15.39
C ARG A 82 -22.48 -26.32 16.07
N THR A 83 -22.70 -25.93 17.33
CA THR A 83 -21.71 -25.23 18.17
C THR A 83 -20.46 -26.09 18.36
N PHE A 84 -20.60 -27.38 18.69
CA PHE A 84 -19.47 -28.29 18.86
C PHE A 84 -18.71 -28.54 17.55
N ARG A 85 -19.41 -28.77 16.44
CA ARG A 85 -18.76 -28.93 15.13
C ARG A 85 -18.01 -27.68 14.71
N ARG A 86 -18.58 -26.50 14.97
CA ARG A 86 -17.91 -25.24 14.69
C ARG A 86 -16.66 -25.08 15.57
N TYR A 87 -16.77 -25.34 16.87
CA TYR A 87 -15.65 -25.31 17.80
C TYR A 87 -14.47 -26.16 17.32
N GLU A 88 -14.73 -27.41 16.91
CA GLU A 88 -13.71 -28.32 16.37
C GLU A 88 -13.06 -27.76 15.10
N ALA A 89 -13.88 -27.34 14.10
CA ALA A 89 -13.38 -26.81 12.84
C ALA A 89 -12.55 -25.52 13.01
N LEU A 90 -12.95 -24.64 13.92
CA LEU A 90 -12.22 -23.42 14.24
C LEU A 90 -10.92 -23.73 14.99
N SER A 91 -10.95 -24.65 15.96
CA SER A 91 -9.76 -25.10 16.70
C SER A 91 -8.71 -25.68 15.78
N ASP A 92 -9.11 -26.53 14.83
CA ASP A 92 -8.21 -27.10 13.82
C ASP A 92 -7.57 -26.02 12.92
N SER A 93 -8.38 -25.03 12.53
CA SER A 93 -7.90 -23.92 11.71
C SER A 93 -6.94 -23.02 12.48
N TYR A 94 -7.25 -22.74 13.75
CA TYR A 94 -6.39 -21.97 14.64
C TYR A 94 -5.08 -22.68 14.92
N ALA A 95 -5.08 -23.98 15.21
CA ALA A 95 -3.85 -24.75 15.44
C ALA A 95 -2.89 -24.65 14.24
N ALA A 96 -3.42 -24.76 13.02
CA ALA A 96 -2.63 -24.63 11.79
C ALA A 96 -2.09 -23.20 11.61
N LEU A 97 -2.92 -22.17 11.84
CA LEU A 97 -2.51 -20.77 11.72
C LEU A 97 -1.49 -20.37 12.80
N ALA A 98 -1.69 -20.80 14.05
CA ALA A 98 -0.82 -20.49 15.17
C ALA A 98 0.59 -21.06 14.99
N ALA A 99 0.70 -22.28 14.44
CA ALA A 99 1.97 -22.91 14.12
C ALA A 99 2.71 -22.28 12.92
N ALA A 100 1.99 -21.63 12.02
CA ALA A 100 2.55 -21.01 10.82
C ALA A 100 3.18 -19.64 11.12
N SER A 101 4.32 -19.37 10.48
CA SER A 101 4.94 -18.03 10.44
C SER A 101 4.04 -17.02 9.69
N PRO A 102 4.25 -15.70 9.86
CA PRO A 102 3.44 -14.68 9.17
C PRO A 102 3.42 -14.85 7.64
N VAL A 103 4.53 -15.29 7.04
CA VAL A 103 4.62 -15.53 5.59
C VAL A 103 3.88 -16.81 5.19
N GLU A 104 4.00 -17.89 5.96
CA GLU A 104 3.28 -19.14 5.66
C GLU A 104 1.77 -18.96 5.77
N ARG A 105 1.28 -18.20 6.75
CA ARG A 105 -0.15 -17.88 6.90
C ARG A 105 -0.73 -17.23 5.64
N MET A 106 0.07 -16.46 4.89
CA MET A 106 -0.38 -15.86 3.65
C MET A 106 -0.75 -16.89 2.57
N LEU A 107 -0.21 -18.10 2.68
CA LEU A 107 -0.46 -19.20 1.76
C LEU A 107 -1.58 -20.13 2.25
N MET A 108 -2.28 -19.76 3.33
CA MET A 108 -3.33 -20.57 3.96
C MET A 108 -4.73 -19.94 3.88
N PRO A 109 -5.20 -19.41 2.73
CA PRO A 109 -6.53 -18.80 2.65
C PRO A 109 -7.66 -19.79 2.96
N HIS A 110 -7.43 -21.09 2.73
CA HIS A 110 -8.37 -22.16 3.09
C HIS A 110 -8.59 -22.31 4.60
N ARG A 111 -7.71 -21.75 5.45
CA ARG A 111 -7.88 -21.70 6.91
C ARG A 111 -8.60 -20.44 7.39
N LEU A 112 -8.92 -19.50 6.50
CA LEU A 112 -9.65 -18.26 6.79
C LEU A 112 -11.13 -18.35 6.39
N GLY A 113 -11.70 -19.56 6.48
CA GLY A 113 -12.98 -19.90 5.87
C GLY A 113 -14.23 -19.58 6.69
N ASP A 114 -14.11 -19.27 7.98
CA ASP A 114 -15.27 -18.96 8.84
C ASP A 114 -15.86 -17.58 8.50
N PRO A 115 -17.08 -17.49 7.92
CA PRO A 115 -17.61 -16.24 7.41
C PRO A 115 -17.87 -15.20 8.49
N GLU A 116 -18.26 -15.62 9.69
CA GLU A 116 -18.49 -14.71 10.81
C GLU A 116 -17.19 -14.10 11.32
N THR A 117 -16.12 -14.92 11.43
CA THR A 117 -14.78 -14.41 11.77
C THR A 117 -14.29 -13.45 10.69
N VAL A 118 -14.48 -13.77 9.40
CA VAL A 118 -14.09 -12.88 8.29
C VAL A 118 -14.84 -11.56 8.36
N ALA A 119 -16.18 -11.60 8.48
CA ALA A 119 -17.02 -10.41 8.55
C ALA A 119 -16.64 -9.54 9.74
N GLY A 120 -16.51 -10.14 10.92
CA GLY A 120 -16.12 -9.41 12.12
C GLY A 120 -14.69 -8.84 12.05
N THR A 121 -13.77 -9.54 11.40
CA THR A 121 -12.42 -9.00 11.15
C THR A 121 -12.48 -7.81 10.20
N TRP A 122 -13.29 -7.91 9.15
CA TRP A 122 -13.46 -6.83 8.16
C TRP A 122 -14.09 -5.58 8.77
N GLU A 123 -15.13 -5.76 9.60
CA GLU A 123 -15.83 -4.65 10.27
C GLU A 123 -14.92 -3.83 11.19
N ASN A 124 -14.02 -4.51 11.91
CA ASN A 124 -13.10 -3.88 12.87
C ASN A 124 -11.66 -3.82 12.36
N PHE A 125 -11.45 -3.97 11.06
CA PHE A 125 -10.10 -4.06 10.48
C PHE A 125 -9.35 -2.75 10.67
N VAL A 126 -8.17 -2.82 11.29
CA VAL A 126 -7.27 -1.67 11.42
C VAL A 126 -6.07 -1.88 10.49
N PRO A 127 -5.93 -1.09 9.41
CA PRO A 127 -4.75 -1.19 8.55
C PRO A 127 -3.45 -0.90 9.31
N ALA A 128 -2.35 -1.53 8.89
CA ALA A 128 -1.03 -1.33 9.47
C ALA A 128 -0.48 0.08 9.18
N LEU A 129 -0.97 0.73 8.13
CA LEU A 129 -0.67 2.12 7.81
C LEU A 129 -1.69 3.05 8.48
N PRO A 130 -1.28 4.24 8.95
CA PRO A 130 -2.19 5.24 9.50
C PRO A 130 -2.97 5.91 8.36
N LEU A 131 -3.87 5.15 7.73
CA LEU A 131 -4.73 5.59 6.63
C LEU A 131 -5.90 6.46 7.11
N SER A 132 -5.93 6.80 8.41
CA SER A 132 -6.89 7.74 8.98
C SER A 132 -6.53 9.18 8.60
N LEU A 133 -7.53 10.07 8.58
CA LEU A 133 -7.30 11.49 8.32
C LEU A 133 -6.29 12.12 9.29
N PRO A 134 -6.35 11.89 10.62
CA PRO A 134 -5.31 12.35 11.54
C PRO A 134 -3.93 11.76 11.21
N GLY A 135 -3.88 10.48 10.82
CA GLY A 135 -2.67 9.80 10.39
C GLY A 135 -2.02 10.44 9.18
N ALA A 136 -2.82 10.76 8.16
CA ALA A 136 -2.37 11.44 6.96
C ALA A 136 -1.86 12.86 7.25
N LEU A 137 -2.56 13.62 8.11
CA LEU A 137 -2.13 14.96 8.52
C LEU A 137 -0.82 14.91 9.31
N ALA A 138 -0.69 13.99 10.26
CA ALA A 138 0.53 13.81 11.04
C ALA A 138 1.71 13.37 10.15
N ALA A 139 1.49 12.43 9.23
CA ALA A 139 2.49 12.00 8.27
C ALA A 139 2.93 13.17 7.36
N GLY A 140 1.97 13.97 6.87
CA GLY A 140 2.25 15.16 6.08
C GLY A 140 3.05 16.21 6.84
N ALA A 141 2.68 16.50 8.08
CA ALA A 141 3.40 17.44 8.95
C ALA A 141 4.83 16.95 9.24
N GLY A 142 5.00 15.67 9.59
CA GLY A 142 6.30 15.05 9.83
C GLY A 142 7.20 15.09 8.60
N TYR A 143 6.65 14.82 7.41
CA TYR A 143 7.37 14.94 6.14
C TYR A 143 7.87 16.37 5.90
N LEU A 144 6.99 17.37 6.04
CA LEU A 144 7.36 18.78 5.83
C LEU A 144 8.43 19.25 6.83
N ALA A 145 8.30 18.85 8.10
CA ALA A 145 9.26 19.17 9.14
C ALA A 145 10.63 18.53 8.85
N GLY A 146 10.66 17.24 8.55
CA GLY A 146 11.88 16.50 8.22
C GLY A 146 12.56 17.02 6.95
N TRP A 147 11.79 17.30 5.90
CA TRP A 147 12.32 17.87 4.66
C TRP A 147 12.93 19.26 4.89
N SER A 148 12.26 20.12 5.66
CA SER A 148 12.77 21.45 5.99
C SER A 148 14.06 21.37 6.82
N LEU A 149 14.12 20.45 7.79
CA LEU A 149 15.30 20.26 8.63
C LEU A 149 16.50 19.76 7.82
N VAL A 150 16.33 18.69 7.06
CA VAL A 150 17.39 18.08 6.24
C VAL A 150 17.83 19.03 5.13
N GLY A 151 16.87 19.65 4.44
CA GLY A 151 17.13 20.65 3.40
C GLY A 151 17.87 21.87 3.96
N GLY A 152 17.48 22.35 5.14
CA GLY A 152 18.17 23.43 5.85
C GLY A 152 19.60 23.05 6.24
N LEU A 153 19.80 21.86 6.81
CA LEU A 153 21.13 21.36 7.17
C LEU A 153 22.04 21.24 5.95
N LEU A 154 21.56 20.60 4.88
CA LEU A 154 22.30 20.47 3.62
C LEU A 154 22.61 21.83 3.00
N ALA A 155 21.64 22.77 3.00
CA ALA A 155 21.85 24.11 2.49
C ALA A 155 22.93 24.86 3.28
N LEU A 156 22.98 24.70 4.61
CA LEU A 156 24.02 25.27 5.46
C LEU A 156 25.39 24.63 5.18
N LEU A 157 25.45 23.29 5.11
CA LEU A 157 26.67 22.52 4.90
C LEU A 157 27.28 22.75 3.52
N LEU A 158 26.43 22.89 2.49
CA LEU A 158 26.84 23.10 1.09
C LEU A 158 26.98 24.59 0.75
N ARG A 159 26.64 25.51 1.66
CA ARG A 159 26.80 26.97 1.50
C ARG A 159 28.22 27.39 1.08
N PRO A 160 29.33 26.89 1.68
CA PRO A 160 30.68 27.26 1.26
C PRO A 160 31.07 26.73 -0.14
N LEU A 161 30.46 25.62 -0.59
CA LEU A 161 30.69 25.03 -1.91
C LEU A 161 29.94 25.77 -3.02
N ARG A 162 28.86 26.48 -2.66
CA ARG A 162 28.10 27.37 -3.56
C ARG A 162 28.74 28.74 -3.66
N ARG A 163 30.01 28.82 -4.05
CA ARG A 163 30.60 30.10 -4.47
C ARG A 163 29.92 30.53 -5.78
N PRO A 164 29.46 31.79 -5.91
CA PRO A 164 28.98 32.27 -7.19
C PRO A 164 30.15 32.18 -8.19
N ARG A 165 29.93 31.52 -9.34
CA ARG A 165 30.73 31.82 -10.54
C ARG A 165 30.59 33.33 -10.72
N ARG A 166 31.64 34.09 -10.40
CA ARG A 166 31.70 35.52 -10.73
C ARG A 166 31.31 35.60 -12.20
N LEU A 167 30.18 36.23 -12.51
CA LEU A 167 29.89 36.58 -13.90
C LEU A 167 31.13 37.33 -14.37
N ALA A 168 31.82 36.77 -15.38
CA ALA A 168 32.90 37.47 -16.02
C ALA A 168 32.36 38.84 -16.44
N PRO A 169 33.08 39.95 -16.17
CA PRO A 169 32.62 41.28 -16.53
C PRO A 169 32.22 41.26 -18.01
N ARG A 170 30.98 41.69 -18.28
CA ARG A 170 30.47 41.86 -19.65
C ARG A 170 31.53 42.68 -20.40
N PRO A 171 32.08 42.19 -21.52
CA PRO A 171 33.13 42.92 -22.22
C PRO A 171 32.62 44.34 -22.48
N ALA A 172 33.40 45.32 -22.07
CA ALA A 172 33.11 46.73 -22.30
C ALA A 172 32.75 46.88 -23.78
N ALA A 173 31.65 47.60 -24.06
CA ALA A 173 31.27 47.93 -25.43
C ALA A 173 32.51 48.51 -26.12
N ALA A 174 32.94 47.85 -27.21
CA ALA A 174 34.11 48.26 -27.96
C ALA A 174 33.94 49.74 -28.40
N PRO A 175 34.98 50.58 -28.28
CA PRO A 175 34.92 51.94 -28.79
C PRO A 175 34.60 51.90 -30.29
N GLY A 176 33.74 52.83 -30.70
CA GLY A 176 33.05 52.86 -32.00
C GLY A 176 33.92 52.42 -33.17
N ARG A 177 33.46 51.38 -33.86
CA ARG A 177 33.83 51.17 -35.26
C ARG A 177 33.15 52.27 -36.05
N THR A 178 33.90 53.29 -36.43
CA THR A 178 33.55 54.15 -37.56
C THR A 178 33.54 53.25 -38.80
N GLU A 179 32.35 52.89 -39.27
CA GLU A 179 32.22 52.27 -40.59
C GLU A 179 32.70 53.28 -41.64
N PRO A 180 33.65 52.92 -42.52
CA PRO A 180 34.05 53.77 -43.62
C PRO A 180 32.90 53.87 -44.64
N PRO A 181 32.68 55.05 -45.27
CA PRO A 181 31.59 55.21 -46.21
C PRO A 181 31.79 54.28 -47.41
N LEU A 182 30.74 53.52 -47.73
CA LEU A 182 30.66 52.70 -48.94
C LEU A 182 30.83 53.60 -50.17
N THR A 183 32.03 53.61 -50.74
CA THR A 183 32.29 54.15 -52.08
C THR A 183 31.44 53.40 -53.11
N ALA A 184 30.64 54.15 -53.87
CA ALA A 184 29.83 53.66 -54.97
C ALA A 184 30.67 52.93 -56.04
N PRO A 185 30.08 52.00 -56.82
CA PRO A 185 30.83 51.24 -57.82
C PRO A 185 31.31 52.15 -58.96
N HIS A 186 32.60 52.09 -59.27
CA HIS A 186 33.17 52.63 -60.50
C HIS A 186 32.74 51.76 -61.69
N GLU A 187 31.95 52.35 -62.60
CA GLU A 187 31.77 51.87 -63.97
C GLU A 187 33.10 51.99 -64.72
N GLY A 188 33.81 50.86 -64.83
CA GLY A 188 35.06 50.73 -65.57
C GLY A 188 34.85 49.99 -66.89
N ARG A 189 34.66 50.77 -67.95
CA ARG A 189 34.67 50.44 -69.37
C ARG A 189 35.80 49.46 -69.75
N VAL A 190 35.48 48.37 -70.46
CA VAL A 190 36.47 47.54 -71.19
C VAL A 190 36.00 47.34 -72.63
N GLU A 191 36.88 47.72 -73.56
CA GLU A 191 36.76 47.79 -75.02
C GLU A 191 36.74 46.42 -75.74
N PRO A 192 36.37 46.38 -77.03
CA PRO A 192 35.97 45.15 -77.74
C PRO A 192 37.15 44.45 -78.44
N PRO A 193 37.10 43.12 -78.62
CA PRO A 193 38.04 42.42 -79.48
C PRO A 193 37.60 42.40 -80.96
N LEU A 194 38.63 42.59 -81.79
CA LEU A 194 38.68 42.78 -83.23
C LEU A 194 38.13 41.61 -84.06
N ARG A 195 37.43 42.00 -85.14
CA ARG A 195 37.05 41.21 -86.32
C ARG A 195 38.29 40.76 -87.10
N ARG A 196 38.32 39.51 -87.61
CA ARG A 196 39.00 39.08 -88.87
C ARG A 196 38.52 37.66 -89.30
N PRO A 197 38.70 37.24 -90.57
CA PRO A 197 37.57 36.76 -91.37
C PRO A 197 37.78 35.38 -92.07
N HIS A 198 36.70 34.95 -92.77
CA HIS A 198 36.59 34.02 -93.91
C HIS A 198 37.16 32.59 -93.81
N PHE A 199 36.28 31.59 -93.95
CA PHE A 199 36.07 30.79 -95.16
C PHE A 199 34.58 30.43 -95.29
#